data_AF-A0A0A1YPD8-F1
#
_entry.id   AF-A0A0A1YPD8-F1
#
_cell.length_a   1.000
_cell.length_b   1.000
_cell.length_c   1.000
_cell.angle_alpha   90.00
_cell.angle_beta   90.00
_cell.angle_gamma   90.00
#
_symmetry.space_group_name_H-M   'P 1'
#
loop_
_entity.id
_entity.type
_entity.pdbx_description
1 polymer ?
#
loop_
_entity_poly.entity_id
_entity_poly.type
_entity_poly.pdbx_seq_one_letter_code
_entity_poly.pdbx_strand_id
1 'polypeptide(L)'
;MTDEKTILEGQIRECYGRVVYTHKTHEKCADLLFKRHQCIKGWQIALSALVTGGVLGALWPDTTFALTLLTAILSTVLLALNSYTKDYDLGEVAQKHRQAASEIWVIRERYLNLLTDLRSQTMSLEAAREIRDELLEGLGSIYSGAPSTNSKAYQLAQAGLKNLEEMTFSDEEIDKFVPRELRRNKV
;
A
#
# COMPACT_ATOMS: atom_id res chain seq x y z
N MET A 1 -6.82 -26.39 -26.66
CA MET A 1 -7.67 -25.39 -25.97
C MET A 1 -8.58 -24.78 -27.01
N THR A 2 -9.89 -24.75 -26.79
CA THR A 2 -10.80 -23.91 -27.58
C THR A 2 -10.37 -22.45 -27.45
N ASP A 3 -10.46 -21.69 -28.54
CA ASP A 3 -10.02 -20.29 -28.62
C ASP A 3 -10.56 -19.44 -27.46
N GLU A 4 -11.84 -19.64 -27.12
CA GLU A 4 -12.52 -18.97 -26.01
C GLU A 4 -11.87 -19.20 -24.63
N LYS A 5 -11.40 -20.43 -24.36
CA LYS A 5 -10.75 -20.74 -23.07
C LYS A 5 -9.43 -20.00 -22.94
N THR A 6 -8.66 -19.92 -24.01
CA THR A 6 -7.36 -19.22 -24.05
C THR A 6 -7.55 -17.72 -23.81
N ILE A 7 -8.58 -17.14 -24.42
CA ILE A 7 -8.93 -15.73 -24.26
C ILE A 7 -9.34 -15.43 -22.81
N LEU A 8 -10.25 -16.25 -22.25
CA LEU A 8 -10.69 -16.08 -20.86
C LEU A 8 -9.54 -16.25 -19.85
N GLU A 9 -8.71 -17.29 -20.03
CA GLU A 9 -7.52 -17.50 -19.20
C GLU A 9 -6.56 -16.30 -19.28
N GLY A 10 -6.36 -15.75 -20.48
CA GLY A 10 -5.52 -14.56 -20.69
C GLY A 10 -6.01 -13.35 -19.90
N GLN A 11 -7.32 -13.08 -19.97
CA GLN A 11 -7.93 -11.99 -19.21
C GLN A 11 -7.79 -12.20 -17.69
N ILE A 12 -8.04 -13.42 -17.19
CA ILE A 12 -7.93 -13.73 -15.76
C ILE A 12 -6.48 -13.59 -15.28
N ARG A 13 -5.51 -14.02 -16.10
CA ARG A 13 -4.07 -13.86 -15.83
C ARG A 13 -3.69 -12.38 -15.71
N GLU A 14 -4.18 -11.54 -16.62
CA GLU A 14 -3.93 -10.10 -16.57
C GLU A 14 -4.55 -9.44 -15.33
N CYS A 15 -5.80 -9.79 -15.01
CA CYS A 15 -6.45 -9.37 -13.76
C CYS A 15 -5.65 -9.79 -12.53
N TYR A 16 -5.17 -11.04 -12.48
CA TYR A 16 -4.33 -11.53 -11.40
C TYR A 16 -3.03 -10.73 -11.27
N GLY A 17 -2.33 -10.46 -12.38
CA GLY A 17 -1.13 -9.62 -12.38
C GLY A 17 -1.37 -8.24 -11.79
N ARG A 18 -2.47 -7.57 -12.20
CA ARG A 18 -2.89 -6.28 -11.65
C ARG A 18 -3.13 -6.34 -10.14
N VAL A 19 -3.81 -7.39 -9.67
CA VAL A 19 -4.10 -7.59 -8.24
C VAL A 19 -2.81 -7.81 -7.43
N VAL A 20 -1.88 -8.62 -7.93
CA VAL A 20 -0.56 -8.84 -7.30
C VAL A 20 0.18 -7.51 -7.13
N TYR A 21 0.20 -6.68 -8.17
CA TYR A 21 0.87 -5.39 -8.15
C TYR A 21 0.21 -4.40 -7.18
N THR A 22 -1.12 -4.27 -7.23
CA THR A 22 -1.86 -3.39 -6.32
C THR A 22 -1.70 -3.82 -4.87
N HIS A 23 -1.77 -5.13 -4.58
CA HIS A 23 -1.50 -5.67 -3.25
C HIS A 23 -0.12 -5.20 -2.75
N LYS A 24 0.92 -5.39 -3.57
CA LYS A 24 2.29 -5.01 -3.19
C LYS A 24 2.44 -3.50 -2.99
N THR A 25 1.72 -2.72 -3.79
CA THR A 25 1.72 -1.26 -3.68
C THR A 25 1.13 -0.81 -2.33
N HIS A 26 0.01 -1.38 -1.91
CA HIS A 26 -0.59 -1.08 -0.60
C HIS A 26 0.33 -1.48 0.57
N GLU A 27 0.98 -2.65 0.51
CA GLU A 27 1.99 -3.04 1.51
C GLU A 27 3.12 -1.99 1.61
N LYS A 28 3.66 -1.54 0.47
CA LYS A 28 4.77 -0.56 0.44
C LYS A 28 4.34 0.82 0.92
N CYS A 29 3.13 1.26 0.59
CA CYS A 29 2.56 2.50 1.11
C CYS A 29 2.42 2.44 2.63
N ALA A 30 1.88 1.34 3.17
CA ALA A 30 1.76 1.14 4.61
C ALA A 30 3.13 1.20 5.30
N ASP A 31 4.13 0.47 4.79
CA ASP A 31 5.49 0.46 5.33
C ASP A 31 6.12 1.87 5.36
N LEU A 32 5.99 2.62 4.26
CA LEU A 32 6.58 3.96 4.15
C LEU A 32 5.92 4.94 5.12
N LEU A 33 4.60 4.94 5.19
CA LEU A 33 3.84 5.81 6.09
C LEU A 33 4.12 5.46 7.55
N PHE A 34 4.17 4.16 7.88
CA PHE A 34 4.48 3.70 9.23
C PHE A 34 5.89 4.10 9.67
N LYS A 35 6.91 3.93 8.81
CA LYS A 35 8.28 4.39 9.09
C LYS A 35 8.35 5.90 9.34
N ARG A 36 7.64 6.70 8.53
CA ARG A 36 7.55 8.15 8.72
C ARG A 36 6.87 8.50 10.05
N HIS A 37 5.77 7.83 10.37
CA HIS A 37 5.06 8.00 11.64
C HIS A 37 5.98 7.70 12.83
N GLN A 38 6.70 6.59 12.80
CA GLN A 38 7.66 6.24 13.86
C GLN A 38 8.79 7.26 14.01
N CYS A 39 9.32 7.79 12.90
CA CYS A 39 10.34 8.83 12.94
C CYS A 39 9.82 10.12 13.61
N ILE A 40 8.62 10.57 13.25
CA ILE A 40 7.99 11.75 13.87
C ILE A 40 7.73 11.52 15.36
N LYS A 41 7.22 10.35 15.74
CA LYS A 41 7.02 9.98 17.15
C LYS A 41 8.34 9.97 17.93
N GLY A 42 9.41 9.48 17.32
CA GLY A 42 10.76 9.54 17.90
C GLY A 42 11.22 10.97 18.17
N TRP A 43 11.04 11.87 17.21
CA TRP A 43 11.33 13.30 17.40
C TRP A 43 10.47 13.95 18.49
N GLN A 44 9.17 13.64 18.55
CA GLN A 44 8.29 14.13 19.62
C GLN A 44 8.78 13.71 21.00
N ILE A 45 9.19 12.45 21.16
CA ILE A 45 9.72 11.92 22.43
C ILE A 45 11.04 12.61 22.79
N ALA A 46 11.97 12.72 21.84
CA ALA A 46 13.26 13.36 22.07
C ALA A 46 13.11 14.85 22.45
N LEU A 47 12.29 15.60 21.70
CA LEU A 47 12.00 17.00 21.99
C LEU A 47 11.28 17.15 23.34
N SER A 48 10.34 16.26 23.66
CA SER A 48 9.66 16.27 24.96
C SER A 48 10.64 16.09 26.11
N ALA A 49 11.55 15.12 26.02
CA ALA A 49 12.59 14.90 27.03
C ALA A 49 13.51 16.12 27.19
N LEU A 50 13.92 16.75 26.08
CA LEU A 50 14.74 17.97 26.11
C LEU A 50 13.99 19.16 26.74
N VAL A 51 12.71 19.34 26.41
CA VAL A 51 11.87 20.40 27.00
C VAL A 51 11.68 20.16 28.49
N THR A 52 11.35 18.93 28.91
CA THR A 52 11.23 18.58 30.33
C THR A 52 12.54 18.83 31.09
N GLY A 53 13.67 18.42 30.52
CA GLY A 53 14.99 18.69 31.10
C GLY A 53 15.31 20.18 31.20
N GLY A 54 15.00 20.95 30.15
CA GLY A 54 15.17 22.40 30.13
C GLY A 54 14.29 23.13 31.15
N VAL A 55 13.03 22.71 31.32
CA VAL A 55 12.13 23.24 32.34
C VAL A 55 12.62 22.94 33.75
N LEU A 56 13.06 21.70 34.02
CA LEU A 56 13.63 21.33 35.32
C LEU A 56 14.92 22.11 35.61
N GLY A 57 15.77 22.28 34.60
CA GLY A 57 16.98 23.11 34.69
C GLY A 57 16.64 24.56 35.02
N ALA A 58 15.58 25.12 34.43
CA ALA A 58 15.15 26.50 34.66
C ALA A 58 14.65 26.79 36.08
N LEU A 59 14.34 25.75 36.86
CA LEU A 59 13.99 25.90 38.27
C LEU A 59 15.22 26.14 39.16
N TRP A 60 16.44 25.94 38.65
CA TRP A 60 17.65 26.19 39.42
C TRP A 60 17.97 27.70 39.47
N PRO A 61 18.42 28.25 40.61
CA PRO A 61 18.70 29.68 40.76
C PRO A 61 19.74 30.23 39.78
N ASP A 62 20.70 29.41 39.35
CA ASP A 62 21.81 29.79 38.47
C ASP A 62 21.51 29.61 36.98
N THR A 63 20.23 29.56 36.59
CA THR A 63 19.82 29.33 35.21
C THR A 63 20.23 30.51 34.31
N THR A 64 20.83 30.19 33.16
CA THR A 64 21.17 31.19 32.15
C THR A 64 19.98 31.51 31.26
N PHE A 65 19.83 32.78 30.87
CA PHE A 65 18.82 33.21 29.89
C PHE A 65 18.87 32.38 28.59
N ALA A 66 20.06 31.95 28.18
CA ALA A 66 20.26 31.10 27.00
C ALA A 66 19.53 29.74 27.12
N LEU A 67 19.58 29.08 28.29
CA LEU A 67 18.87 27.81 28.54
C LEU A 67 17.35 27.99 28.48
N THR A 68 16.84 29.07 29.07
CA THR A 68 15.40 29.39 29.04
C THR A 68 14.93 29.65 27.61
N LEU A 69 15.69 30.43 26.83
CA LEU A 69 15.38 30.73 25.43
C LEU A 69 15.40 29.45 24.57
N LEU A 70 16.40 28.59 24.75
CA LEU A 70 16.48 27.31 24.05
C LEU A 70 15.27 26.41 24.38
N THR A 71 14.90 26.32 25.66
CA THR A 71 13.74 25.54 26.11
C THR A 71 12.45 26.05 25.48
N ALA A 72 12.26 27.38 25.40
CA ALA A 72 11.09 27.98 24.77
C ALA A 72 11.01 27.67 23.26
N ILE A 73 12.15 27.73 22.55
CA ILE A 73 12.22 27.36 21.12
C ILE A 73 11.88 25.89 20.93
N LEU A 74 12.49 24.98 21.70
CA LEU A 74 12.22 23.54 21.61
C LEU A 74 10.76 23.22 21.93
N SER A 75 10.18 23.89 22.93
CA SER A 75 8.75 23.74 23.27
C SER A 75 7.84 24.21 22.14
N THR A 76 8.21 25.29 21.44
CA THR A 76 7.45 25.81 20.29
C THR A 76 7.51 24.85 19.10
N VAL A 77 8.69 24.28 18.82
CA VAL A 77 8.86 23.25 17.77
C VAL A 77 8.06 21.99 18.10
N LEU A 78 8.11 21.52 19.35
CA LEU A 78 7.33 20.37 19.82
C LEU A 78 5.83 20.63 19.68
N LEU A 79 5.36 21.82 20.04
CA LEU A 79 3.96 22.21 19.87
C LEU A 79 3.56 22.16 18.39
N ALA A 80 4.35 22.77 17.50
CA ALA A 80 4.09 22.75 16.06
C ALA A 80 4.05 21.32 15.50
N LEU A 81 4.97 20.45 15.94
CA LEU A 81 5.01 19.05 15.51
C LEU A 81 3.78 18.26 16.03
N ASN A 82 3.38 18.47 17.28
CA ASN A 82 2.18 17.85 17.85
C ASN A 82 0.91 18.31 17.11
N SER A 83 0.79 19.61 16.83
CA SER A 83 -0.30 20.17 16.04
C SER A 83 -0.36 19.57 14.64
N TYR A 84 0.78 19.45 13.95
CA TYR A 84 0.83 18.80 12.63
C TYR A 84 0.34 17.35 12.66
N THR A 85 0.80 16.56 13.65
CA THR A 85 0.39 15.15 13.76
C THR A 85 -1.04 14.94 14.25
N LYS A 86 -1.67 15.97 14.83
CA LYS A 86 -3.05 15.88 15.32
C LYS A 86 -4.03 15.74 14.16
N ASP A 87 -3.84 16.54 13.12
CA ASP A 87 -4.74 16.57 11.97
C ASP A 87 -4.27 15.63 10.84
N TYR A 88 -3.00 15.20 10.86
CA TYR A 88 -2.42 14.30 9.86
C TYR A 88 -1.88 13.01 10.49
N ASP A 89 -2.77 12.06 10.78
CA ASP A 89 -2.40 10.75 11.32
C ASP A 89 -1.90 9.80 10.23
N LEU A 90 -0.59 9.89 9.96
CA LEU A 90 0.13 8.96 9.10
C LEU A 90 -0.02 7.49 9.52
N GLY A 91 -0.23 7.22 10.82
CA GLY A 91 -0.43 5.88 11.36
C GLY A 91 -1.80 5.32 10.96
N GLU A 92 -2.85 6.14 11.04
CA GLU A 92 -4.19 5.76 10.57
C GLU A 92 -4.19 5.46 9.06
N VAL A 93 -3.56 6.32 8.25
CA VAL A 93 -3.48 6.10 6.79
C VAL A 93 -2.64 4.86 6.47
N ALA A 94 -1.53 4.63 7.19
CA ALA A 94 -0.74 3.39 7.06
C ALA A 94 -1.59 2.15 7.37
N GLN A 95 -2.40 2.20 8.43
CA GLN A 95 -3.27 1.10 8.83
C GLN A 95 -4.35 0.84 7.78
N LYS A 96 -4.94 1.88 7.18
CA LYS A 96 -5.89 1.73 6.07
C LYS A 96 -5.26 1.07 4.85
N HIS A 97 -4.03 1.43 4.48
CA HIS A 97 -3.30 0.73 3.43
C HIS A 97 -3.03 -0.74 3.78
N ARG A 98 -2.68 -1.04 5.03
CA ARG A 98 -2.45 -2.41 5.50
C ARG A 98 -3.73 -3.25 5.46
N GLN A 99 -4.86 -2.66 5.85
CA GLN A 99 -6.17 -3.31 5.77
C GLN A 99 -6.54 -3.63 4.32
N ALA A 100 -6.45 -2.64 3.43
CA ALA A 100 -6.68 -2.85 2.00
C ALA A 100 -5.75 -3.92 1.42
N ALA A 101 -4.46 -3.94 1.79
CA ALA A 101 -3.53 -4.99 1.37
C ALA A 101 -4.02 -6.38 1.79
N SER A 102 -4.46 -6.53 3.04
CA SER A 102 -4.98 -7.80 3.56
C SER A 102 -6.23 -8.27 2.81
N GLU A 103 -7.14 -7.36 2.46
CA GLU A 103 -8.36 -7.71 1.70
C GLU A 103 -8.03 -8.07 0.25
N ILE A 104 -7.14 -7.30 -0.39
CA ILE A 104 -6.67 -7.59 -1.76
C ILE A 104 -5.93 -8.94 -1.80
N TRP A 105 -5.19 -9.30 -0.75
CA TRP A 105 -4.55 -10.60 -0.65
C TRP A 105 -5.55 -11.75 -0.80
N VAL A 106 -6.71 -11.67 -0.15
CA VAL A 106 -7.77 -12.69 -0.28
C VAL A 106 -8.25 -12.80 -1.73
N ILE A 107 -8.50 -11.67 -2.40
CA ILE A 107 -8.89 -11.67 -3.82
C ILE A 107 -7.79 -12.27 -4.70
N ARG A 108 -6.53 -11.94 -4.43
CA ARG A 108 -5.37 -12.49 -5.15
C ARG A 108 -5.34 -14.01 -5.07
N GLU A 109 -5.52 -14.58 -3.88
CA GLU A 109 -5.54 -16.04 -3.71
C GLU A 109 -6.75 -16.67 -4.42
N ARG A 110 -7.92 -16.01 -4.39
CA ARG A 110 -9.09 -16.49 -5.16
C ARG A 110 -8.87 -16.49 -6.66
N TYR A 111 -8.18 -15.48 -7.21
CA TYR A 111 -7.78 -15.48 -8.63
C TYR A 111 -6.80 -16.62 -8.95
N LEU A 112 -5.86 -16.92 -8.06
CA LEU A 112 -4.93 -18.04 -8.25
C LEU A 112 -5.67 -19.39 -8.25
N ASN A 113 -6.65 -19.56 -7.37
CA ASN A 113 -7.52 -20.74 -7.35
C ASN A 113 -8.31 -20.85 -8.65
N LEU A 114 -8.93 -19.75 -9.10
CA LEU A 114 -9.66 -19.70 -10.38
C LEU A 114 -8.78 -20.11 -11.56
N LEU A 115 -7.54 -19.61 -11.63
CA LEU A 115 -6.58 -20.01 -12.67
C LEU A 115 -6.23 -21.49 -12.60
N THR A 116 -6.08 -22.02 -11.39
CA THR A 116 -5.77 -23.44 -11.15
C THR A 116 -6.92 -24.33 -11.63
N ASP A 117 -8.14 -24.03 -11.20
CA ASP A 117 -9.33 -24.80 -11.58
C ASP A 117 -9.62 -24.73 -13.08
N LEU A 118 -9.42 -23.55 -13.68
CA LEU A 118 -9.55 -23.37 -15.12
C LEU A 118 -8.53 -24.22 -15.88
N ARG A 119 -7.28 -24.31 -15.39
CA ARG A 119 -6.23 -25.15 -15.98
C ARG A 119 -6.49 -26.65 -15.77
N SER A 120 -6.99 -27.07 -14.60
CA SER A 120 -7.32 -28.48 -14.32
C SER A 120 -8.58 -28.99 -15.02
N GLN A 121 -9.30 -28.14 -15.77
CA GLN A 121 -10.54 -28.49 -16.47
C GLN A 121 -11.65 -29.00 -15.52
N THR A 122 -11.60 -28.59 -14.25
CA THR A 122 -12.57 -28.99 -13.21
C THR A 122 -13.80 -28.09 -13.20
N MET A 123 -13.80 -26.99 -13.96
CA MET A 123 -14.89 -26.01 -14.05
C MET A 123 -15.28 -25.68 -15.51
N SER A 124 -16.54 -25.28 -15.69
CA SER A 124 -17.05 -24.75 -16.97
C SER A 124 -16.59 -23.30 -17.21
N LEU A 125 -16.65 -22.85 -18.47
CA LEU A 125 -16.27 -21.47 -18.82
C LEU A 125 -17.29 -20.45 -18.27
N GLU A 126 -18.56 -20.85 -18.16
CA GLU A 126 -19.63 -20.03 -17.59
C GLU A 126 -19.37 -19.76 -16.11
N ALA A 127 -19.10 -20.81 -15.32
CA ALA A 127 -18.77 -20.67 -13.90
C ALA A 127 -17.49 -19.83 -13.69
N ALA A 128 -16.48 -19.99 -14.56
CA ALA A 128 -15.26 -19.19 -14.50
C ALA A 128 -15.53 -17.68 -14.74
N ARG A 129 -16.47 -17.34 -15.62
CA ARG A 129 -16.88 -15.94 -15.87
C ARG A 129 -17.62 -15.36 -14.68
N GLU A 130 -18.53 -16.11 -14.07
CA GLU A 130 -19.26 -15.69 -12.86
C GLU A 130 -18.29 -15.38 -11.71
N ILE A 131 -17.35 -16.30 -11.41
CA ILE A 131 -16.35 -16.08 -10.36
C ILE A 131 -15.45 -14.88 -10.69
N ARG A 132 -15.03 -14.71 -11.95
CA ARG A 132 -14.26 -13.53 -12.37
C ARG A 132 -15.02 -12.23 -12.08
N ASP A 133 -16.30 -12.18 -12.39
CA ASP A 133 -17.12 -10.98 -12.22
C ASP A 133 -17.35 -10.68 -10.73
N GLU A 134 -17.60 -11.70 -9.90
CA GLU A 134 -17.63 -11.56 -8.43
C GLU A 134 -16.31 -11.01 -7.87
N LEU A 135 -15.17 -11.48 -8.37
CA LEU A 135 -13.86 -11.00 -7.93
C LEU A 135 -13.62 -9.55 -8.35
N LEU A 136 -14.13 -9.13 -9.51
CA LEU A 136 -14.07 -7.75 -9.96
C LEU A 136 -14.92 -6.83 -9.07
N GLU A 137 -16.14 -7.24 -8.73
CA GLU A 137 -17.01 -6.51 -7.81
C GLU A 137 -16.38 -6.40 -6.41
N GLY A 138 -15.83 -7.50 -5.90
CA GLY A 138 -15.11 -7.52 -4.63
C GLY A 138 -13.92 -6.56 -4.61
N LEU A 139 -13.12 -6.50 -5.69
CA LEU A 139 -12.06 -5.50 -5.82
C LEU A 139 -12.60 -4.08 -5.84
N GLY A 140 -13.68 -3.82 -6.57
CA GLY A 140 -14.31 -2.51 -6.63
C GLY A 140 -14.73 -2.01 -5.26
N SER A 141 -15.29 -2.89 -4.42
CA SER A 141 -15.64 -2.56 -3.04
C SER A 141 -14.40 -2.19 -2.23
N ILE A 142 -13.32 -2.99 -2.28
CA ILE A 142 -12.09 -2.72 -1.54
C ILE A 142 -11.47 -1.39 -1.99
N TYR A 143 -11.42 -1.13 -3.30
CA TYR A 143 -10.83 0.10 -3.85
C TYR A 143 -11.61 1.35 -3.47
N SER A 144 -12.94 1.26 -3.29
CA SER A 144 -13.73 2.42 -2.85
C SER A 144 -13.46 2.83 -1.40
N GLY A 145 -13.06 1.87 -0.54
CA GLY A 145 -12.65 2.14 0.84
C GLY A 145 -11.15 2.41 1.01
N ALA A 146 -10.34 2.17 -0.04
CA ALA A 146 -8.89 2.25 0.05
C ALA A 146 -8.39 3.71 -0.01
N PRO A 147 -7.38 4.08 0.79
CA PRO A 147 -6.73 5.39 0.70
C PRO A 147 -6.01 5.55 -0.63
N SER A 148 -6.00 6.76 -1.18
CA SER A 148 -5.35 7.05 -2.44
C SER A 148 -3.84 6.83 -2.37
N THR A 149 -3.29 6.16 -3.39
CA THR A 149 -1.87 5.87 -3.50
C THR A 149 -1.13 7.13 -3.98
N ASN A 150 -0.76 8.01 -3.03
CA ASN A 150 0.21 9.11 -3.16
C ASN A 150 0.06 10.08 -4.38
N SER A 151 -0.10 11.39 -4.13
CA SER A 151 -0.25 12.41 -5.18
C SER A 151 0.90 12.47 -6.19
N LYS A 152 2.13 12.11 -5.78
CA LYS A 152 3.28 12.01 -6.68
C LYS A 152 3.17 10.86 -7.67
N ALA A 153 2.48 9.78 -7.27
CA ALA A 153 2.19 8.64 -8.14
C ALA A 153 1.13 8.98 -9.19
N TYR A 154 0.18 9.89 -8.89
CA TYR A 154 -0.78 10.37 -9.88
C TYR A 154 -0.09 11.11 -11.05
N GLN A 155 0.89 11.97 -10.76
CA GLN A 155 1.67 12.68 -11.79
C GLN A 155 2.56 11.73 -12.61
N LEU A 156 3.13 10.70 -11.96
CA LEU A 156 3.91 9.66 -12.64
C LEU A 156 3.02 8.77 -13.50
N ALA A 157 1.85 8.35 -13.01
CA ALA A 157 0.86 7.58 -13.76
C ALA A 157 0.38 8.35 -14.99
N GLN A 158 0.20 9.67 -14.91
CA GLN A 158 -0.15 10.48 -16.09
C GLN A 158 0.97 10.52 -17.15
N ALA A 159 2.23 10.42 -16.74
CA ALA A 159 3.36 10.32 -17.65
C ALA A 159 3.52 8.90 -18.25
N GLY A 160 3.28 7.85 -17.45
CA GLY A 160 3.33 6.46 -17.90
C GLY A 160 2.14 6.04 -18.78
N LEU A 161 0.95 6.60 -18.51
CA LEU A 161 -0.25 6.43 -19.35
C LEU A 161 -0.04 6.93 -20.80
N LYS A 162 0.83 7.94 -21.01
CA LYS A 162 1.20 8.39 -22.36
C LYS A 162 2.08 7.38 -23.11
N ASN A 163 2.75 6.47 -22.40
CA ASN A 163 3.62 5.45 -22.97
C ASN A 163 2.95 4.07 -23.09
N LEU A 164 1.66 3.92 -22.70
CA LEU A 164 0.81 2.71 -22.87
C LEU A 164 1.34 1.37 -22.30
N GLU A 165 2.57 1.29 -21.80
CA GLU A 165 3.19 0.06 -21.27
C GLU A 165 2.77 -0.28 -19.83
N GLU A 166 2.18 0.65 -19.06
CA GLU A 166 1.89 0.44 -17.62
C GLU A 166 0.56 -0.29 -17.33
N MET A 167 -0.28 -0.54 -18.34
CA MET A 167 -1.63 -1.12 -18.14
C MET A 167 -1.76 -2.58 -18.54
N THR A 168 -0.75 -3.17 -19.19
CA THR A 168 -0.78 -4.55 -19.67
C THR A 168 0.44 -5.30 -19.15
N PHE A 169 0.24 -6.53 -18.68
CA PHE A 169 1.33 -7.40 -18.27
C PHE A 169 1.70 -8.33 -19.42
N SER A 170 3.00 -8.49 -19.67
CA SER A 170 3.49 -9.56 -20.54
C SER A 170 3.27 -10.93 -19.89
N ASP A 171 3.18 -11.98 -20.72
CA ASP A 171 2.99 -13.34 -20.19
C ASP A 171 4.20 -13.77 -19.33
N GLU A 172 5.41 -13.32 -19.66
CA GLU A 172 6.63 -13.54 -18.87
C GLU A 172 6.60 -12.87 -17.50
N GLU A 173 5.94 -11.72 -17.36
CA GLU A 173 5.78 -11.05 -16.07
C GLU A 173 4.79 -11.78 -15.18
N ILE A 174 3.64 -12.17 -15.74
CA ILE A 174 2.62 -12.92 -14.98
C ILE A 174 3.16 -14.29 -14.57
N ASP A 175 3.98 -14.93 -15.42
CA ASP A 175 4.62 -16.22 -15.14
C ASP A 175 5.58 -16.19 -13.94
N LYS A 176 6.08 -15.01 -13.56
CA LYS A 176 6.87 -14.83 -12.32
C LYS A 176 6.00 -14.84 -11.06
N PHE A 177 4.71 -14.53 -11.17
CA PHE A 177 3.78 -14.47 -10.04
C PHE A 177 3.08 -15.80 -9.76
N VAL A 178 2.95 -16.66 -10.79
CA VAL A 178 2.23 -17.94 -10.67
C VAL A 178 3.19 -19.14 -10.50
N PRO A 179 2.73 -20.26 -9.92
CA PRO A 179 3.44 -21.54 -9.90
C PRO A 179 3.83 -22.03 -11.30
N ARG A 180 4.88 -22.87 -11.36
CA ARG A 180 5.45 -23.36 -12.63
C ARG A 180 4.41 -24.04 -13.53
N GLU A 181 3.45 -24.70 -12.91
CA GLU A 181 2.39 -25.48 -13.56
C GLU A 181 1.36 -24.58 -14.28
N LEU A 182 1.20 -23.33 -13.83
CA LEU A 182 0.29 -22.35 -14.41
C LEU A 182 0.97 -21.41 -15.42
N ARG A 183 2.29 -21.55 -15.62
CA ARG A 183 3.02 -20.73 -16.59
C ARG A 183 2.59 -21.05 -18.02
N ARG A 184 2.60 -20.02 -18.87
CA ARG A 184 2.43 -20.20 -20.33
C ARG A 184 3.76 -20.52 -20.98
N ASN A 185 4.82 -19.87 -20.53
CA ASN A 185 6.18 -20.14 -20.97
C ASN A 185 6.85 -21.09 -19.99
N LYS A 186 6.92 -22.38 -20.35
CA LYS A 186 7.71 -23.38 -19.64
C LYS A 186 9.19 -23.22 -20.01
N VAL A 187 9.86 -22.25 -19.38
CA VAL A 187 11.33 -22.22 -19.30
C VAL A 187 11.75 -22.70 -17.92
#